data_AF-A0A8T9D4X2-F1
#
_entry.id   AF-A0A8T9D4X2-F1
#
_cell.length_a   1.000
_cell.length_b   1.000
_cell.length_c   1.000
_cell.angle_alpha   90.00
_cell.angle_beta   90.00
_cell.angle_gamma   90.00
#
_symmetry.space_group_name_H-M   'P 1'
#
loop_
_entity.id
_entity.type
_entity.pdbx_description
1 polymer ?
#
loop_
_entity_poly.entity_id
_entity_poly.type
_entity_poly.pdbx_seq_one_letter_code
_entity_poly.pdbx_strand_id
1 'polypeptide(L)' 'MRTGNGIGLGQQRLAERDPLVEKVLPGLPLPNLPMWLAMHRDVRGSVRIRRVADFLHEELKRYSAGAGANSAR' A
#
# COMPACT_ATOMS: atom_id res chain seq x y z
N MET A 1 -4.61 15.61 0.58
CA MET A 1 -5.11 16.60 1.56
C MET A 1 -4.20 17.82 1.56
N ARG A 2 -4.34 18.71 0.57
CA ARG A 2 -3.38 19.82 0.36
C ARG A 2 -3.93 21.20 0.71
N THR A 3 -5.22 21.29 1.02
CA THR A 3 -5.92 22.55 1.35
C THR A 3 -6.24 22.67 2.84
N GLY A 4 -5.62 21.87 3.71
CA GLY A 4 -5.61 22.06 5.17
C GLY A 4 -6.94 21.87 5.93
N ASN A 5 -8.05 21.57 5.26
CA ASN A 5 -9.38 21.54 5.90
C ASN A 5 -9.76 20.22 6.61
N GLY A 6 -8.79 19.42 7.09
CA GLY A 6 -9.11 18.25 7.92
C GLY A 6 -8.04 17.17 8.06
N ILE A 7 -8.34 16.18 8.89
CA ILE A 7 -7.56 14.94 9.09
C ILE A 7 -8.16 13.79 8.27
N GLY A 8 -7.33 12.82 7.86
CA GLY A 8 -7.81 11.64 7.15
C GLY A 8 -6.90 10.44 7.33
N LEU A 9 -7.39 9.30 6.86
CA LEU A 9 -6.67 8.04 6.87
C LEU A 9 -5.91 7.88 5.55
N GLY A 10 -4.67 7.39 5.64
CA GLY A 10 -3.81 7.15 4.49
C GLY A 10 -2.75 6.10 4.81
N GLN A 11 -2.12 5.58 3.76
CA GLN A 11 -1.00 4.65 3.93
C GLN A 11 0.18 5.38 4.57
N GLN A 12 0.71 4.84 5.67
CA GLN A 12 1.83 5.42 6.41
C GLN A 12 3.03 5.73 5.51
N ARG A 13 3.41 4.79 4.64
CA ARG A 13 4.52 4.93 3.69
C ARG A 13 4.32 6.08 2.69
N LEU A 14 3.07 6.40 2.35
CA LEU A 14 2.76 7.52 1.46
C LEU A 14 2.84 8.85 2.21
N ALA A 15 2.34 8.89 3.45
CA ALA A 15 2.43 10.06 4.32
C ALA A 15 3.89 10.42 4.64
N GLU A 16 4.75 9.44 4.91
CA GLU A 16 6.18 9.64 5.20
C GLU A 16 6.96 10.26 4.01
N ARG A 17 6.42 10.20 2.79
CA ARG A 17 7.05 10.76 1.59
C ARG A 17 6.61 12.20 1.31
N ASP A 18 5.56 12.70 1.98
CA ASP A 18 5.10 14.07 1.82
C ASP A 18 5.48 14.89 3.06
N PRO A 19 6.44 15.83 2.95
CA PRO A 19 6.90 16.62 4.10
C PRO A 19 5.82 17.56 4.65
N LEU A 20 4.71 17.75 3.93
CA LEU A 20 3.58 18.56 4.38
C LEU A 20 2.53 17.73 5.13
N VAL A 21 2.75 16.43 5.34
CA VAL A 21 1.83 15.52 6.02
C VAL A 21 2.39 15.13 7.39
N GLU A 22 1.60 15.35 8.43
CA GLU A 22 1.94 14.96 9.80
C GLU A 22 1.09 13.77 10.25
N LYS A 23 1.73 12.80 10.94
CA LYS A 23 1.03 11.68 11.56
C LYS A 23 0.43 12.11 12.88
N VAL A 24 -0.90 12.15 12.94
CA VAL A 24 -1.66 12.39 14.17
C VAL A 24 -2.17 11.07 14.76
N LEU A 25 -2.39 11.04 16.08
CA LEU A 25 -2.96 9.88 16.81
C LEU A 25 -2.17 8.55 16.62
N PRO A 26 -0.86 8.50 16.94
CA PRO A 26 -0.03 7.31 16.70
C PRO A 26 -0.46 6.05 17.47
N GLY A 27 -1.24 6.21 18.54
CA GLY A 27 -1.77 5.10 19.34
C GLY A 27 -3.13 4.57 18.88
N LEU A 28 -3.73 5.14 17.84
CA LEU A 28 -5.01 4.67 17.31
C LEU A 28 -4.78 3.38 16.50
N PRO A 29 -5.29 2.21 16.94
CA PRO A 29 -5.18 1.00 16.15
C PRO A 29 -6.02 1.15 14.88
N LEU A 30 -5.36 1.02 13.73
CA LEU A 30 -6.02 0.98 12.42
C LEU A 30 -5.99 -0.45 11.86
N PRO A 31 -7.05 -0.87 11.15
CA PRO A 31 -7.03 -2.15 10.47
C PRO A 31 -5.97 -2.16 9.36
N ASN A 32 -5.45 -3.35 9.05
CA ASN A 32 -4.58 -3.53 7.91
C ASN A 32 -5.35 -3.23 6.62
N LEU A 33 -4.74 -2.44 5.73
CA LEU A 33 -5.30 -2.16 4.41
C LEU A 33 -4.84 -3.24 3.42
N PRO A 34 -5.70 -4.22 3.06
CA PRO A 34 -5.33 -5.24 2.08
C PRO A 34 -5.01 -4.60 0.72
N MET A 35 -4.04 -5.18 0.03
CA MET A 35 -3.65 -4.77 -1.32
C MET A 35 -3.74 -5.96 -2.27
N TRP A 36 -4.21 -5.70 -3.48
CA TRP A 36 -4.38 -6.72 -4.52
C TRP A 36 -3.69 -6.31 -5.81
N LEU A 37 -3.02 -7.28 -6.44
CA LEU A 37 -2.54 -7.16 -7.81
C LEU A 37 -3.54 -7.87 -8.73
N ALA A 38 -4.28 -7.09 -9.51
CA ALA A 38 -5.29 -7.60 -10.44
C ALA A 38 -4.79 -7.59 -11.88
N MET A 39 -5.22 -8.58 -12.67
CA MET A 39 -4.93 -8.65 -14.11
C MET A 39 -6.13 -9.20 -14.88
N HIS A 40 -6.34 -8.68 -16.09
CA HIS A 40 -7.40 -9.18 -16.98
C HIS A 40 -7.16 -10.65 -17.33
N ARG A 41 -8.22 -11.46 -17.44
CA ARG A 41 -8.10 -12.92 -17.66
C ARG A 41 -7.37 -13.24 -18.97
N ASP A 42 -7.63 -12.48 -20.04
CA ASP A 42 -7.13 -12.76 -21.38
C ASP A 42 -5.61 -12.51 -21.50
N VAL A 43 -5.01 -11.76 -20.57
CA VAL A 43 -3.58 -11.46 -20.58
C VAL A 43 -2.74 -12.40 -19.72
N ARG A 44 -3.36 -13.32 -18.96
CA ARG A 44 -2.66 -14.25 -18.05
C ARG A 44 -1.72 -15.23 -18.75
N GLY A 45 -1.96 -15.50 -20.04
CA GLY A 45 -1.13 -16.36 -20.88
C GLY A 45 0.11 -15.68 -21.45
N SER A 46 0.18 -14.33 -21.43
CA SER A 46 1.31 -13.60 -22.01
C SER A 46 2.53 -13.65 -21.08
N VAL A 47 3.64 -14.20 -21.57
CA VAL A 47 4.92 -14.29 -20.85
C VAL A 47 5.43 -12.91 -20.44
N ARG A 48 5.28 -11.89 -21.30
CA ARG A 48 5.69 -10.51 -21.00
C ARG A 48 4.90 -9.95 -19.82
N ILE A 49 3.60 -10.20 -19.78
CA ILE A 49 2.70 -9.70 -18.73
C ILE A 49 2.94 -10.44 -17.42
N ARG A 50 3.17 -11.75 -17.48
CA ARG A 50 3.56 -12.53 -16.30
C ARG A 50 4.85 -12.01 -15.68
N ARG A 51 5.88 -11.72 -16.49
CA ARG A 51 7.15 -11.18 -15.99
C ARG A 51 6.97 -9.85 -15.24
N VAL A 52 6.12 -8.96 -15.76
CA VAL A 52 5.80 -7.69 -15.09
C VAL A 52 4.97 -7.93 -13.82
N ALA A 53 4.00 -8.85 -13.87
CA ALA A 53 3.18 -9.19 -12.71
C ALA A 53 4.01 -9.78 -11.57
N ASP A 54 4.95 -10.69 -11.87
CA ASP A 54 5.85 -11.28 -10.88
C ASP A 54 6.72 -10.20 -10.22
N PHE A 55 7.26 -9.28 -11.03
CA PHE A 55 8.02 -8.14 -10.52
C PHE A 55 7.16 -7.24 -9.62
N LEU A 56 5.97 -6.85 -10.07
CA LEU A 56 5.06 -6.01 -9.29
C LEU A 56 4.63 -6.70 -8.00
N HIS A 57 4.40 -8.00 -8.01
CA HIS A 57 4.04 -8.78 -6.81
C HIS A 57 5.13 -8.70 -5.75
N GLU A 58 6.39 -8.92 -6.13
CA GLU A 58 7.51 -8.87 -5.20
C GLU A 58 7.77 -7.45 -4.68
N GLU A 59 7.69 -6.43 -5.53
CA GLU A 59 7.82 -5.04 -5.09
C GLU A 59 6.64 -4.59 -4.22
N LEU A 60 5.41 -5.01 -4.52
CA LEU A 60 4.24 -4.72 -3.69
C LEU A 60 4.33 -5.37 -2.32
N LYS A 61 4.82 -6.62 -2.22
CA LYS A 61 5.11 -7.24 -0.92
C LYS A 61 6.11 -6.41 -0.12
N ARG A 62 7.24 -6.01 -0.71
CA ARG A 62 8.25 -5.16 -0.06
C ARG A 62 7.71 -3.79 0.33
N TYR A 63 6.83 -3.22 -0.51
CA TYR A 63 6.14 -1.98 -0.22
C TYR A 63 5.21 -2.11 1.00
N SER A 64 4.44 -3.21 1.04
CA SER A 64 3.44 -3.51 2.06
C SER A 64 4.02 -3.88 3.41
N ALA A 65 5.26 -4.40 3.44
CA ALA A 65 5.94 -4.88 4.64
C ALA A 65 6.31 -3.79 5.67
N GLY A 66 5.72 -2.59 5.57
CA GLY A 66 5.80 -1.57 6.63
C GLY A 66 5.35 -2.13 7.99
N ALA A 67 5.80 -1.48 9.07
CA ALA A 67 5.92 -1.95 10.46
C ALA A 67 4.64 -2.41 11.23
N GLY A 68 3.66 -3.00 10.55
CA GLY A 68 2.45 -3.59 11.14
C GLY A 68 2.06 -4.95 10.56
N ALA A 69 2.88 -5.54 9.68
CA ALA A 69 2.63 -6.87 9.12
C ALA A 69 3.03 -8.00 10.09
N ASN A 70 2.63 -7.93 11.36
CA ASN A 70 2.60 -9.10 12.24
C ASN A 70 1.65 -8.89 13.43
N SER A 71 0.37 -9.18 13.23
CA SER A 71 -0.53 -9.79 14.24
C SER A 71 -1.96 -9.71 13.74
N ALA A 72 -2.51 -10.86 13.35
CA ALA A 72 -3.82 -11.35 13.76
C ALA A 72 -4.28 -12.44 12.77
N ARG A 73 -4.12 -13.69 13.23
CA ARG A 73 -4.88 -14.92 12.93
C ARG A 73 -5.38 -15.14 11.50
#